data_AF-A0A1C6UV77-F1
#
_entry.id   AF-A0A1C6UV77-F1
#
_cell.length_a   1.000
_cell.length_b   1.000
_cell.length_c   1.000
_cell.angle_alpha   90.00
_cell.angle_beta   90.00
_cell.angle_gamma   90.00
#
_symmetry.space_group_name_H-M   'P 1'
#
loop_
_entity.id
_entity.type
_entity.pdbx_description
1 polymer ?
#
loop_
_entity_poly.entity_id
_entity_poly.type
_entity_poly.pdbx_seq_one_letter_code
_entity_poly.pdbx_strand_id
1 'polypeptide(L)'
;MIRRTGVRWTALAVLAAVVLSAPGTANAQDDKPVPPKGTDCPVESVDDKGNVTITYVPEGTTYLLFHCQGGEWHFGWYPFDSPIMATTDVITVDGRGGVRVDEAVIDGRAGDIRAGEVKYILDAVGVPDPYEPDQAVVRSEDGKELYTTTELTEKTTIADLADKAGTEVPTVEFSNRKRPKFTITFKCKLFPPWCSIIIRW
;
A
#
# COMPACT_ATOMS: atom_id res chain seq x y z
N MET A 1 -4.84 -1.10 -82.31
CA MET A 1 -5.52 0.22 -82.27
C MET A 1 -5.78 0.58 -80.81
N ILE A 2 -5.29 1.73 -80.38
CA ILE A 2 -5.38 2.27 -79.02
C ILE A 2 -6.83 2.63 -78.69
N ARG A 3 -7.32 2.29 -77.49
CA ARG A 3 -8.26 3.14 -76.75
C ARG A 3 -8.10 2.99 -75.24
N ARG A 4 -7.71 4.11 -74.63
CA ARG A 4 -7.65 4.38 -73.19
C ARG A 4 -9.07 4.61 -72.65
N THR A 5 -9.37 4.06 -71.48
CA THR A 5 -10.27 4.59 -70.44
C THR A 5 -9.88 3.83 -69.17
N GLY A 6 -9.23 4.39 -68.15
CA GLY A 6 -9.51 5.68 -67.52
C GLY A 6 -10.48 5.49 -66.36
N VAL A 7 -10.17 4.61 -65.39
CA VAL A 7 -10.95 4.48 -64.14
C VAL A 7 -10.11 5.05 -63.00
N ARG A 8 -10.50 6.27 -62.59
CA ARG A 8 -10.01 6.96 -61.41
C ARG A 8 -10.39 6.17 -60.16
N TRP A 9 -9.39 5.65 -59.46
CA TRP A 9 -9.53 5.18 -58.08
C TRP A 9 -9.84 6.38 -57.18
N THR A 10 -11.07 6.45 -56.68
CA THR A 10 -11.44 7.36 -55.60
C THR A 10 -11.21 6.59 -54.30
N ALA A 11 -10.04 6.76 -53.70
CA ALA A 11 -9.78 6.30 -52.34
C ALA A 11 -10.58 7.19 -51.37
N LEU A 12 -11.70 6.67 -50.85
CA LEU A 12 -12.35 7.24 -49.67
C LEU A 12 -11.40 7.06 -48.49
N ALA A 13 -10.78 8.14 -48.04
CA ALA A 13 -10.08 8.19 -46.77
C ALA A 13 -11.12 8.14 -45.64
N VAL A 14 -11.30 6.96 -45.05
CA VAL A 14 -12.04 6.81 -43.79
C VAL A 14 -11.16 7.41 -42.70
N LEU A 15 -11.49 8.61 -42.26
CA LEU A 15 -10.97 9.20 -41.02
C LEU A 15 -11.47 8.34 -39.85
N ALA A 16 -10.71 7.32 -39.49
CA ALA A 16 -10.85 6.66 -38.21
C ALA A 16 -10.37 7.66 -37.15
N ALA A 17 -11.32 8.31 -36.48
CA ALA A 17 -11.05 9.03 -35.24
C ALA A 17 -10.57 8.00 -34.21
N VAL A 18 -9.25 7.88 -34.09
CA VAL A 18 -8.63 7.22 -32.94
C VAL A 18 -8.94 8.13 -31.76
N VAL A 19 -10.03 7.82 -31.06
CA VAL A 19 -10.22 8.33 -29.71
C VAL A 19 -9.11 7.70 -28.89
N LEU A 20 -8.00 8.43 -28.76
CA LEU A 20 -7.01 8.18 -27.74
C LEU A 20 -7.73 8.38 -26.40
N SER A 21 -8.35 7.31 -25.92
CA SER A 21 -8.63 7.15 -24.50
C SER A 21 -7.27 7.09 -23.82
N ALA A 22 -6.72 8.28 -23.52
CA ALA A 22 -5.58 8.41 -22.64
C ALA A 22 -5.98 7.73 -21.33
N PRO A 23 -5.20 6.76 -20.82
CA PRO A 23 -5.36 6.36 -19.43
C PRO A 23 -5.14 7.63 -18.62
N GLY A 24 -6.19 8.07 -17.92
CA GLY A 24 -6.09 9.18 -16.99
C GLY A 24 -5.02 8.82 -15.98
N THR A 25 -3.85 9.42 -16.11
CA THR A 25 -2.91 9.51 -15.00
C THR A 25 -3.65 10.34 -13.96
N ALA A 26 -4.17 9.66 -12.93
CA ALA A 26 -4.57 10.33 -11.71
C ALA A 26 -3.32 11.08 -11.24
N ASN A 27 -3.29 12.39 -11.45
CA ASN A 27 -2.30 13.24 -10.83
C ASN A 27 -2.51 13.06 -9.34
N ALA A 28 -1.48 12.58 -8.63
CA ALA A 28 -1.44 12.70 -7.19
C ALA A 28 -1.72 14.17 -6.86
N GLN A 29 -2.87 14.42 -6.23
CA GLN A 29 -3.40 15.74 -6.04
C GLN A 29 -2.59 16.39 -4.90
N ASP A 30 -1.61 17.22 -5.26
CA ASP A 30 -0.79 18.01 -4.33
C ASP A 30 -1.63 19.01 -3.49
N ASP A 31 -2.90 19.22 -3.83
CA ASP A 31 -3.85 20.07 -3.09
C ASP A 31 -4.69 19.24 -2.11
N LYS A 32 -4.05 18.72 -1.04
CA LYS A 32 -4.82 18.29 0.14
C LYS A 32 -5.45 19.55 0.78
N PRO A 33 -6.76 19.58 1.09
CA PRO A 33 -7.38 20.74 1.72
C PRO A 33 -6.67 21.07 3.04
N VAL A 34 -6.61 22.34 3.44
CA VAL A 34 -5.96 22.70 4.71
C VAL A 34 -6.83 22.20 5.89
N PRO A 35 -6.26 21.49 6.88
CA PRO A 35 -7.02 21.03 8.02
C PRO A 35 -7.56 22.20 8.85
N PRO A 36 -8.76 22.08 9.46
CA PRO A 36 -9.28 23.09 10.38
C PRO A 36 -8.35 23.33 11.59
N LYS A 37 -7.74 22.26 12.11
CA LYS A 37 -6.67 22.31 13.11
C LYS A 37 -5.52 21.41 12.67
N GLY A 38 -4.28 21.82 12.95
CA GLY A 38 -3.10 21.00 12.62
C GLY A 38 -3.03 19.63 13.31
N THR A 39 -3.90 19.36 14.30
CA THR A 39 -4.01 18.05 14.95
C THR A 39 -5.15 17.18 14.40
N ASP A 40 -5.98 17.71 13.49
CA ASP A 40 -7.05 16.95 12.86
C ASP A 40 -6.46 16.02 11.78
N CYS A 41 -6.92 14.78 11.73
CA CYS A 41 -6.39 13.77 10.82
C CYS A 41 -7.23 13.67 9.54
N PRO A 42 -6.61 13.54 8.36
CA PRO A 42 -7.34 13.44 7.10
C PRO A 42 -7.92 12.04 6.89
N VAL A 43 -9.11 11.99 6.32
CA VAL A 43 -9.83 10.77 5.92
C VAL A 43 -10.23 10.91 4.47
N GLU A 44 -9.74 10.00 3.64
CA GLU A 44 -10.17 9.83 2.26
C GLU A 44 -11.46 9.00 2.22
N SER A 45 -12.50 9.54 1.60
CA SER A 45 -13.72 8.80 1.28
C SER A 45 -13.76 8.58 -0.22
N VAL A 46 -13.94 7.33 -0.64
CA VAL A 46 -14.07 6.96 -2.06
C VAL A 46 -15.53 6.66 -2.36
N ASP A 47 -16.12 7.42 -3.28
CA ASP A 47 -17.50 7.18 -3.72
C ASP A 47 -17.61 6.01 -4.71
N ASP A 48 -18.85 5.61 -5.05
CA ASP A 48 -19.11 4.49 -5.98
C ASP A 48 -18.55 4.71 -7.39
N LYS A 49 -18.15 5.93 -7.75
CA LYS A 49 -17.54 6.29 -9.03
C LYS A 49 -16.01 6.36 -8.95
N GLY A 50 -15.43 6.09 -7.79
CA GLY A 50 -13.99 6.19 -7.54
C GLY A 50 -13.49 7.61 -7.29
N ASN A 51 -14.38 8.59 -7.06
CA ASN A 51 -13.95 9.94 -6.69
C ASN A 51 -13.49 9.94 -5.23
N VAL A 52 -12.33 10.54 -4.98
CA VAL A 52 -11.75 10.67 -3.64
C VAL A 52 -12.12 12.04 -3.08
N THR A 53 -12.63 12.07 -1.85
CA THR A 53 -12.84 13.30 -1.07
C THR A 53 -12.06 13.22 0.23
N ILE A 54 -11.24 14.22 0.52
CA ILE A 54 -10.53 14.32 1.81
C ILE A 54 -11.37 15.15 2.77
N THR A 55 -11.64 14.58 3.94
CA THR A 55 -12.26 15.26 5.09
C THR A 55 -11.32 15.21 6.28
N TYR A 56 -11.53 16.05 7.29
CA TYR A 56 -10.72 16.08 8.50
C TYR A 56 -11.57 15.73 9.70
N VAL A 57 -11.03 14.88 10.58
CA VAL A 57 -11.69 14.51 11.83
C VAL A 57 -10.88 15.00 13.03
N PRO A 58 -11.54 15.35 14.15
CA PRO A 58 -10.85 15.86 15.33
C PRO A 58 -9.83 14.87 15.90
N GLU A 59 -8.77 15.40 16.52
CA GLU A 59 -7.87 14.62 17.37
C GLU A 59 -8.64 13.79 18.41
N GLY A 60 -8.18 12.55 18.63
CA GLY A 60 -8.85 11.57 19.49
C GLY A 60 -9.97 10.77 18.80
N THR A 61 -10.30 11.09 17.54
CA THR A 61 -11.21 10.26 16.74
C THR A 61 -10.61 8.88 16.50
N THR A 62 -11.45 7.85 16.53
CA THR A 62 -11.07 6.47 16.22
C THR A 62 -11.83 5.92 15.02
N TYR A 63 -11.14 5.16 14.17
CA TYR A 63 -11.73 4.31 13.15
C TYR A 63 -11.15 2.90 13.30
N LEU A 64 -11.98 1.92 13.68
CA LEU A 64 -11.49 0.57 14.00
C LEU A 64 -10.31 0.61 14.99
N LEU A 65 -9.11 0.22 14.55
CA LEU A 65 -7.87 0.21 15.34
C LEU A 65 -6.97 1.45 15.08
N PHE A 66 -7.47 2.43 14.34
CA PHE A 66 -6.79 3.69 14.06
C PHE A 66 -7.20 4.77 15.04
N HIS A 67 -6.22 5.51 15.53
CA HIS A 67 -6.37 6.60 16.48
C HIS A 67 -5.75 7.87 15.89
N CYS A 68 -6.54 8.94 15.78
CA CYS A 68 -6.04 10.23 15.34
C CYS A 68 -5.29 10.93 16.48
N GLN A 69 -4.00 11.22 16.28
CA GLN A 69 -3.15 11.89 17.25
C GLN A 69 -2.14 12.80 16.56
N GLY A 70 -2.11 14.09 16.93
CA GLY A 70 -1.14 15.04 16.40
C GLY A 70 -1.20 15.27 14.88
N GLY A 71 -2.34 15.00 14.24
CA GLY A 71 -2.52 15.14 12.78
C GLY A 71 -2.18 13.88 11.97
N GLU A 72 -1.77 12.80 12.64
CA GLU A 72 -1.44 11.51 12.01
C GLU A 72 -2.35 10.39 12.54
N TRP A 73 -2.51 9.34 11.75
CA TRP A 73 -3.20 8.13 12.16
C TRP A 73 -2.22 7.13 12.76
N HIS A 74 -2.48 6.73 13.99
CA HIS A 74 -1.70 5.74 14.72
C HIS A 74 -2.47 4.43 14.78
N PHE A 75 -1.80 3.32 14.47
CA PHE A 75 -2.42 2.00 14.51
C PHE A 75 -1.41 0.88 14.75
N GLY A 76 -1.94 -0.29 15.09
CA GLY A 76 -1.16 -1.51 15.28
C GLY A 76 -0.97 -1.92 16.73
N TRP A 77 -0.57 -3.19 16.87
CA TRP A 77 -0.23 -3.95 18.09
C TRP A 77 -1.29 -3.91 19.19
N TYR A 78 -2.31 -4.75 19.05
CA TYR A 78 -3.05 -5.28 20.20
C TYR A 78 -2.35 -6.55 20.75
N PRO A 79 -2.23 -6.75 22.07
CA PRO A 79 -2.46 -5.81 23.16
C PRO A 79 -1.14 -5.11 23.55
N PHE A 80 -0.68 -4.19 22.71
CA PHE A 80 0.26 -3.10 23.02
C PHE A 80 1.56 -3.49 23.74
N ASP A 81 2.21 -4.57 23.32
CA ASP A 81 3.56 -4.93 23.80
C ASP A 81 4.64 -3.96 23.30
N SER A 82 4.27 -2.90 22.59
CA SER A 82 5.20 -1.87 22.12
C SER A 82 4.62 -0.46 22.19
N PRO A 83 5.39 0.52 22.71
CA PRO A 83 5.04 1.94 22.60
C PRO A 83 5.20 2.48 21.17
N ILE A 84 5.73 1.68 20.24
CA ILE A 84 5.99 2.05 18.86
C ILE A 84 4.82 1.55 18.00
N MET A 85 4.04 2.51 17.49
CA MET A 85 2.90 2.27 16.60
C MET A 85 3.29 2.53 15.14
N ALA A 86 2.51 2.00 14.22
CA ALA A 86 2.57 2.43 12.84
C ALA A 86 1.85 3.77 12.70
N THR A 87 2.43 4.69 11.94
CA THR A 87 1.84 5.98 11.61
C THR A 87 1.51 6.06 10.13
N THR A 88 0.43 6.74 9.77
CA THR A 88 0.13 7.09 8.38
C THR A 88 -0.51 8.47 8.32
N ASP A 89 -0.20 9.19 7.26
CA ASP A 89 -0.70 10.54 7.04
C ASP A 89 -2.19 10.55 6.72
N VAL A 90 -2.75 9.46 6.16
CA VAL A 90 -4.13 9.40 5.69
C VAL A 90 -4.66 7.98 5.72
N ILE A 91 -5.94 7.83 6.08
CA ILE A 91 -6.68 6.58 5.91
C ILE A 91 -7.74 6.75 4.84
N THR A 92 -8.03 5.68 4.10
CA THR A 92 -9.20 5.61 3.22
C THR A 92 -10.32 4.87 3.94
N VAL A 93 -11.54 5.40 3.92
CA VAL A 93 -12.75 4.77 4.45
C VAL A 93 -13.73 4.53 3.31
N ASP A 94 -14.17 3.29 3.14
CA ASP A 94 -15.18 2.92 2.14
C ASP A 94 -16.62 3.19 2.64
N GLY A 95 -17.60 3.14 1.74
CA GLY A 95 -19.01 3.37 2.07
C GLY A 95 -19.63 2.37 3.06
N ARG A 96 -18.91 1.32 3.47
CA ARG A 96 -19.31 0.33 4.49
C ARG A 96 -18.57 0.54 5.82
N GLY A 97 -17.71 1.54 5.91
CA GLY A 97 -16.86 1.80 7.08
C GLY A 97 -15.60 0.93 7.13
N GLY A 98 -15.25 0.24 6.05
CA GLY A 98 -13.97 -0.45 5.92
C GLY A 98 -12.84 0.57 5.78
N VAL A 99 -11.80 0.46 6.60
CA VAL A 99 -10.62 1.33 6.56
C VAL A 99 -9.54 0.67 5.69
N ARG A 100 -8.75 1.45 4.95
CA ARG A 100 -7.57 1.00 4.19
C ARG A 100 -6.43 1.97 4.37
N VAL A 101 -5.22 1.44 4.22
CA VAL A 101 -3.96 2.19 4.20
C VAL A 101 -3.13 1.64 3.05
N ASP A 102 -2.54 2.54 2.26
CA ASP A 102 -1.62 2.17 1.19
C ASP A 102 -0.16 2.23 1.67
N GLU A 103 0.17 3.23 2.49
CA GLU A 103 1.51 3.42 3.06
C GLU A 103 1.45 3.84 4.54
N ALA A 104 2.34 3.27 5.34
CA ALA A 104 2.55 3.61 6.75
C ALA A 104 4.03 3.54 7.12
N VAL A 105 4.41 4.10 8.27
CA VAL A 105 5.79 4.09 8.78
C VAL A 105 5.82 3.49 10.18
N ILE A 106 6.87 2.73 10.49
CA ILE A 106 7.21 2.28 11.85
C ILE A 106 8.65 2.69 12.16
N ASP A 107 8.82 3.57 13.15
CA ASP A 107 10.12 4.01 13.63
C ASP A 107 10.55 3.23 14.86
N GLY A 108 11.77 2.66 14.84
CA GLY A 108 12.37 2.03 16.02
C GLY A 108 12.23 0.51 16.12
N ARG A 109 11.46 -0.15 15.25
CA ARG A 109 11.19 -1.61 15.33
C ARG A 109 11.50 -2.43 14.09
N ALA A 110 12.17 -1.85 13.11
CA ALA A 110 12.30 -2.43 11.79
C ALA A 110 12.71 -3.92 11.75
N GLY A 111 13.79 -4.25 12.46
CA GLY A 111 14.29 -5.63 12.53
C GLY A 111 13.42 -6.58 13.35
N ASP A 112 12.66 -6.06 14.32
CA ASP A 112 11.95 -6.85 15.34
C ASP A 112 10.55 -7.28 14.90
N ILE A 113 10.06 -6.80 13.76
CA ILE A 113 8.74 -7.17 13.21
C ILE A 113 8.74 -8.66 12.88
N ARG A 114 7.80 -9.41 13.45
CA ARG A 114 7.67 -10.86 13.23
C ARG A 114 6.62 -11.21 12.19
N ALA A 115 6.77 -12.36 11.54
CA ALA A 115 5.79 -12.86 10.58
C ALA A 115 4.41 -13.13 11.23
N GLY A 116 4.38 -13.63 12.48
CA GLY A 116 3.11 -13.85 13.22
C GLY A 116 2.44 -12.55 13.67
N GLU A 117 3.17 -11.45 13.60
CA GLU A 117 2.76 -10.11 13.99
C GLU A 117 2.12 -9.36 12.79
N VAL A 118 2.50 -9.70 11.56
CA VAL A 118 1.96 -9.13 10.31
C VAL A 118 0.44 -9.27 10.20
N LYS A 119 -0.13 -10.38 10.69
CA LYS A 119 -1.59 -10.61 10.67
C LYS A 119 -2.37 -9.52 11.39
N TYR A 120 -1.82 -8.96 12.48
CA TYR A 120 -2.49 -7.89 13.23
C TYR A 120 -2.48 -6.55 12.50
N ILE A 121 -1.43 -6.26 11.72
CA ILE A 121 -1.39 -5.09 10.85
C ILE A 121 -2.47 -5.22 9.78
N LEU A 122 -2.59 -6.41 9.18
CA LEU A 122 -3.57 -6.70 8.13
C LEU A 122 -5.01 -6.71 8.65
N ASP A 123 -5.24 -7.22 9.85
CA ASP A 123 -6.53 -7.15 10.54
C ASP A 123 -6.91 -5.68 10.83
N ALA A 124 -5.96 -4.88 11.34
CA ALA A 124 -6.18 -3.45 11.59
C ALA A 124 -6.62 -2.69 10.35
N VAL A 125 -6.03 -3.01 9.18
CA VAL A 125 -6.38 -2.36 7.91
C VAL A 125 -7.57 -3.01 7.20
N GLY A 126 -8.29 -3.95 7.83
CA GLY A 126 -9.54 -4.50 7.28
C GLY A 126 -9.37 -5.64 6.27
N VAL A 127 -8.22 -6.34 6.25
CA VAL A 127 -8.09 -7.61 5.51
C VAL A 127 -8.91 -8.69 6.22
N PRO A 128 -9.84 -9.38 5.52
CA PRO A 128 -10.72 -10.36 6.16
C PRO A 128 -9.96 -11.58 6.73
N ASP A 129 -10.21 -11.85 8.01
CA ASP A 129 -9.65 -12.92 8.84
C ASP A 129 -9.97 -14.34 8.32
N PRO A 130 -9.07 -15.34 8.47
CA PRO A 130 -7.64 -15.22 8.78
C PRO A 130 -6.77 -15.08 7.53
N TYR A 131 -5.98 -14.01 7.51
CA TYR A 131 -4.84 -13.87 6.60
C TYR A 131 -3.54 -14.14 7.37
N GLU A 132 -2.92 -15.27 7.06
CA GLU A 132 -1.65 -15.67 7.63
C GLU A 132 -0.61 -15.74 6.51
N PRO A 133 0.46 -14.93 6.54
CA PRO A 133 1.53 -15.07 5.57
C PRO A 133 2.16 -16.47 5.65
N ASP A 134 2.29 -17.14 4.51
CA ASP A 134 2.97 -18.45 4.41
C ASP A 134 4.23 -18.40 3.54
N GLN A 135 4.57 -17.20 3.06
CA GLN A 135 5.74 -16.92 2.25
C GLN A 135 6.32 -15.56 2.59
N ALA A 136 7.65 -15.47 2.56
CA ALA A 136 8.38 -14.21 2.55
C ALA A 136 9.39 -14.18 1.40
N VAL A 137 9.50 -13.02 0.77
CA VAL A 137 10.50 -12.71 -0.25
C VAL A 137 11.30 -11.49 0.19
N VAL A 138 12.62 -11.62 0.30
CA VAL A 138 13.54 -10.53 0.60
C VAL A 138 14.17 -10.05 -0.69
N ARG A 139 14.09 -8.75 -0.92
CA ARG A 139 14.67 -8.06 -2.06
C ARG A 139 15.68 -7.01 -1.59
N SER A 140 16.68 -6.74 -2.42
CA SER A 140 17.54 -5.57 -2.28
C SER A 140 16.78 -4.29 -2.61
N GLU A 141 17.40 -3.15 -2.33
CA GLU A 141 16.88 -1.82 -2.63
C GLU A 141 16.56 -1.62 -4.13
N ASP A 142 17.31 -2.25 -5.03
CA ASP A 142 17.07 -2.25 -6.48
C ASP A 142 15.95 -3.21 -6.94
N GLY A 143 15.30 -3.90 -6.00
CA GLY A 143 14.19 -4.83 -6.26
C GLY A 143 14.61 -6.25 -6.65
N LYS A 144 15.91 -6.55 -6.73
CA LYS A 144 16.39 -7.90 -7.02
C LYS A 144 16.08 -8.83 -5.86
N GLU A 145 15.58 -10.03 -6.17
CA GLU A 145 15.35 -11.07 -5.18
C GLU A 145 16.67 -11.58 -4.60
N LEU A 146 16.78 -11.60 -3.28
CA LEU A 146 17.93 -12.09 -2.54
C LEU A 146 17.66 -13.42 -1.86
N TYR A 147 16.46 -13.58 -1.30
CA TYR A 147 16.07 -14.76 -0.53
C TYR A 147 14.57 -14.96 -0.56
N THR A 148 14.11 -16.20 -0.71
CA THR A 148 12.69 -16.55 -0.65
C THR A 148 12.51 -17.75 0.27
N THR A 149 11.48 -17.73 1.12
CA THR A 149 11.20 -18.83 2.03
C THR A 149 9.70 -19.03 2.24
N THR A 150 9.33 -20.28 2.50
CA THR A 150 7.99 -20.69 2.95
C THR A 150 8.03 -21.26 4.37
N GLU A 151 9.21 -21.27 5.00
CA GLU A 151 9.43 -21.78 6.36
C GLU A 151 9.30 -20.62 7.35
N LEU A 152 8.12 -19.99 7.36
CA LEU A 152 7.79 -18.93 8.31
C LEU A 152 7.26 -19.52 9.62
N THR A 153 7.78 -19.00 10.72
CA THR A 153 7.22 -19.22 12.06
C THR A 153 6.69 -17.90 12.58
N GLU A 154 5.80 -17.93 13.58
CA GLU A 154 5.31 -16.70 14.21
C GLU A 154 6.42 -15.83 14.82
N LYS A 155 7.60 -16.41 15.07
CA LYS A 155 8.77 -15.73 15.66
C LYS A 155 9.77 -15.22 14.64
N THR A 156 9.65 -15.61 13.37
CA THR A 156 10.59 -15.21 12.33
C THR A 156 10.53 -13.69 12.15
N THR A 157 11.65 -13.01 12.39
CA THR A 157 11.76 -11.55 12.31
C THR A 157 12.21 -11.08 10.93
N ILE A 158 12.04 -9.78 10.64
CA ILE A 158 12.65 -9.14 9.47
C ILE A 158 14.18 -9.21 9.56
N ALA A 159 14.78 -9.06 10.74
CA ALA A 159 16.22 -9.22 10.92
C ALA A 159 16.69 -10.64 10.56
N ASP A 160 15.99 -11.69 10.99
CA ASP A 160 16.33 -13.08 10.61
C ASP A 160 16.32 -13.29 9.09
N LEU A 161 15.34 -12.67 8.41
CA LEU A 161 15.22 -12.74 6.96
C LEU A 161 16.32 -11.93 6.26
N ALA A 162 16.67 -10.77 6.81
CA ALA A 162 17.73 -9.89 6.31
C ALA A 162 19.11 -10.55 6.45
N ASP A 163 19.38 -11.20 7.58
CA ASP A 163 20.61 -11.95 7.83
C ASP A 163 20.78 -13.10 6.85
N LYS A 164 19.70 -13.85 6.57
CA LYS A 164 19.71 -14.92 5.56
C LYS A 164 19.92 -14.39 4.14
N ALA A 165 19.44 -13.19 3.85
CA ALA A 165 19.61 -12.51 2.57
C ALA A 165 20.96 -11.76 2.45
N GLY A 166 21.68 -11.55 3.55
CA GLY A 166 22.93 -10.78 3.60
C GLY A 166 22.75 -9.29 3.29
N THR A 167 21.70 -8.64 3.81
CA THR A 167 21.42 -7.21 3.58
C THR A 167 21.03 -6.47 4.86
N GLU A 168 21.45 -5.22 5.00
CA GLU A 168 21.06 -4.32 6.11
C GLU A 168 19.86 -3.40 5.77
N VAL A 169 19.46 -3.41 4.50
CA VAL A 169 18.34 -2.61 3.95
C VAL A 169 17.32 -3.51 3.25
N PRO A 170 16.70 -4.46 3.97
CA PRO A 170 15.81 -5.44 3.35
C PRO A 170 14.51 -4.79 2.89
N THR A 171 14.06 -5.16 1.68
CA THR A 171 12.66 -5.05 1.30
C THR A 171 12.02 -6.43 1.47
N VAL A 172 11.21 -6.63 2.50
CA VAL A 172 10.57 -7.91 2.82
C VAL A 172 9.11 -7.88 2.38
N GLU A 173 8.74 -8.78 1.50
CA GLU A 173 7.38 -8.99 1.05
C GLU A 173 6.79 -10.23 1.73
N PHE A 174 5.72 -10.06 2.49
CA PHE A 174 4.93 -11.16 3.04
C PHE A 174 3.67 -11.39 2.22
N SER A 175 3.43 -12.64 1.85
CA SER A 175 2.26 -13.04 1.07
C SER A 175 1.68 -14.37 1.55
N ASN A 176 0.43 -14.63 1.17
CA ASN A 176 -0.22 -15.92 1.35
C ASN A 176 -0.50 -16.52 -0.03
N ARG A 177 0.14 -17.65 -0.35
CA ARG A 177 0.03 -18.30 -1.66
C ARG A 177 -1.39 -18.77 -1.99
N LYS A 178 -2.25 -18.99 -1.00
CA LYS A 178 -3.68 -19.32 -1.18
C LYS A 178 -4.55 -18.07 -1.39
N ARG A 179 -4.07 -16.89 -1.01
CA ARG A 179 -4.74 -15.60 -1.14
C ARG A 179 -3.79 -14.54 -1.72
N PRO A 180 -3.31 -14.69 -2.97
CA PRO A 180 -2.25 -13.85 -3.55
C PRO A 180 -2.69 -12.41 -3.87
N LYS A 181 -3.92 -12.03 -3.51
CA LYS A 181 -4.45 -10.69 -3.75
C LYS A 181 -3.85 -9.66 -2.79
N PHE A 182 -3.48 -10.09 -1.59
CA PHE A 182 -2.93 -9.21 -0.58
C PHE A 182 -1.43 -9.44 -0.46
N THR A 183 -0.71 -8.34 -0.44
CA THR A 183 0.73 -8.35 -0.21
C THR A 183 1.06 -7.21 0.73
N ILE A 184 1.89 -7.47 1.73
CA ILE A 184 2.44 -6.43 2.60
C ILE A 184 3.95 -6.42 2.46
N THR A 185 4.47 -5.25 2.14
CA THR A 185 5.89 -5.02 1.89
C THR A 185 6.45 -4.11 2.97
N PHE A 186 7.54 -4.53 3.59
CA PHE A 186 8.30 -3.75 4.55
C PHE A 186 9.62 -3.34 3.91
N LYS A 187 9.80 -2.04 3.67
CA LYS A 187 11.06 -1.46 3.22
C LYS A 187 11.79 -0.91 4.44
N CYS A 188 12.80 -1.63 4.89
CA CYS A 188 13.40 -1.39 6.19
C CYS A 188 14.85 -0.97 6.08
N LYS A 189 15.28 -0.16 7.04
CA LYS A 189 16.69 0.04 7.40
C LYS A 189 16.86 -0.48 8.82
N LEU A 190 17.87 -1.32 9.06
CA LEU A 190 18.08 -1.87 10.41
C LEU A 190 18.82 -0.88 11.35
N PHE A 191 19.53 0.12 10.81
CA PHE A 191 20.23 1.13 11.61
C PHE A 191 20.30 2.53 10.95
N PRO A 192 19.75 3.60 11.55
CA PRO A 192 18.77 3.56 12.63
C PRO A 192 17.51 2.80 12.17
N PRO A 193 16.85 2.05 13.06
CA PRO A 193 15.74 1.19 12.68
C PRO A 193 14.51 2.00 12.26
N TRP A 194 14.06 1.82 11.01
CA TRP A 194 12.77 2.31 10.51
C TRP A 194 12.27 1.42 9.36
N CYS A 195 10.96 1.35 9.16
CA CYS A 195 10.37 0.72 7.98
C CYS A 195 9.22 1.56 7.41
N SER A 196 9.17 1.66 6.07
CA SER A 196 7.91 1.95 5.37
C SER A 196 7.17 0.63 5.11
N ILE A 197 5.87 0.63 5.37
CA ILE A 197 4.95 -0.46 5.13
C ILE A 197 4.10 -0.07 3.93
N ILE A 198 4.08 -0.92 2.91
CA ILE A 198 3.23 -0.76 1.73
C ILE A 198 2.28 -1.94 1.70
N ILE A 199 0.98 -1.67 1.71
CA ILE A 199 -0.06 -2.70 1.67
C ILE A 199 -0.72 -2.64 0.30
N ARG A 200 -0.73 -3.77 -0.42
CA ARG A 200 -1.38 -3.89 -1.72
C ARG A 200 -2.60 -4.80 -1.60
N TRP A 201 -3.71 -4.31 -2.15
CA TRP A 201 -5.05 -4.86 -2.08
C TRP A 201 -5.49 -5.58 -3.36
#